data_AF-A0A941A1X6-F1
#
_entry.id   AF-A0A941A1X6-F1
#
_cell.length_a   1.000
_cell.length_b   1.000
_cell.length_c   1.000
_cell.angle_alpha   90.00
_cell.angle_beta   90.00
_cell.angle_gamma   90.00
#
_symmetry.space_group_name_H-M   'P 1'
#
loop_
_entity.id
_entity.type
_entity.pdbx_description
1 polymer ?
#
loop_
_entity_poly.entity_id
_entity_poly.type
_entity_poly.pdbx_seq_one_letter_code
_entity_poly.pdbx_strand_id
1 'polypeptide(L)'
;MAKHIEVRVDKCTGCKLCELACSAVKTAEFNPRSSRIKVVLVDIPEIPVPVLTEACDYCFGNPACVSVCLPEAIVWKDMEARPPRPKVSEAKAIAHAWLESVSR
;
A
#
# COMPACT_ATOMS: atom_id res chain seq x y z
N MET A 1 -20.89 -2.15 7.85
CA MET A 1 -19.75 -1.44 7.23
C MET A 1 -18.51 -1.81 8.03
N ALA A 2 -17.44 -2.23 7.36
CA ALA A 2 -16.19 -2.62 8.00
C ALA A 2 -15.07 -1.68 7.54
N LYS A 3 -14.13 -1.36 8.43
CA LYS A 3 -13.00 -0.51 8.06
C LYS A 3 -11.95 -1.29 7.28
N HIS A 4 -11.50 -0.70 6.19
CA HIS A 4 -10.48 -1.24 5.32
C HIS A 4 -9.48 -0.17 4.92
N ILE A 5 -8.33 -0.61 4.40
CA ILE A 5 -7.33 0.30 3.83
C ILE A 5 -7.67 0.52 2.37
N GLU A 6 -8.06 1.74 2.04
CA GLU A 6 -8.14 2.21 0.65
C GLU A 6 -6.74 2.61 0.18
N VAL A 7 -6.38 2.19 -1.03
CA VAL A 7 -5.07 2.44 -1.63
C VAL A 7 -5.22 3.41 -2.81
N ARG A 8 -4.44 4.47 -2.79
CA ARG A 8 -4.40 5.55 -3.79
C ARG A 8 -3.02 5.65 -4.41
N VAL A 9 -2.89 5.07 -5.60
CA VAL A 9 -1.60 4.97 -6.32
C VAL A 9 -1.09 6.35 -6.74
N ASP A 10 -2.01 7.25 -7.13
CA ASP A 10 -1.75 8.62 -7.56
C ASP A 10 -1.03 9.49 -6.51
N LYS A 11 -1.15 9.14 -5.22
CA LYS A 11 -0.55 9.87 -4.11
C LYS A 11 0.73 9.24 -3.58
N CYS A 12 1.09 8.03 -4.01
CA CYS A 12 2.27 7.37 -3.47
C CYS A 12 3.55 8.07 -3.96
N THR A 13 4.50 8.30 -3.06
CA THR A 13 5.79 8.94 -3.38
C THR A 13 6.97 7.96 -3.38
N GLY A 14 6.73 6.68 -3.07
CA GLY A 14 7.81 5.70 -3.01
C GLY A 14 8.64 5.73 -1.72
N CYS A 15 8.27 6.49 -0.69
CA CYS A 15 9.11 6.69 0.50
C CYS A 15 9.33 5.45 1.39
N LYS A 16 8.54 4.39 1.22
CA LYS A 16 8.63 3.10 1.96
C LYS A 16 8.50 3.15 3.49
N LEU A 17 8.10 4.29 4.06
CA LEU A 17 7.85 4.41 5.51
C LEU A 17 6.77 3.44 6.01
N CYS A 18 5.75 3.20 5.19
CA CYS A 18 4.70 2.22 5.50
C CYS A 18 5.23 0.78 5.59
N GLU A 19 6.27 0.43 4.82
CA GLU A 19 6.91 -0.89 4.90
C GLU A 19 7.63 -1.04 6.24
N LEU A 20 8.42 -0.02 6.62
CA LEU A 20 9.16 0.01 7.88
C LEU A 20 8.24 0.03 9.10
N ALA A 21 7.19 0.84 9.09
CA ALA A 21 6.22 0.88 10.18
C ALA A 21 5.51 -0.48 10.35
N CYS A 22 5.21 -1.16 9.23
CA CYS A 22 4.58 -2.46 9.28
C CYS A 22 5.52 -3.54 9.84
N SER A 23 6.77 -3.63 9.40
CA SER A 23 7.72 -4.61 9.95
C SER A 23 8.05 -4.32 11.41
N ALA A 24 8.18 -3.05 11.80
CA ALA A 24 8.43 -2.68 13.18
C ALA A 24 7.33 -3.19 14.13
N VAL A 25 6.06 -3.08 13.72
CA VAL A 25 4.92 -3.54 14.54
C VAL A 25 4.73 -5.06 14.47
N LYS A 26 4.99 -5.69 13.32
CA LYS A 26 4.62 -7.09 13.10
C LYS A 26 5.73 -8.09 13.38
N THR A 27 6.98 -7.68 13.22
CA THR A 27 8.15 -8.54 13.45
C THR A 27 9.16 -7.93 14.40
N ALA A 28 8.91 -6.74 14.97
CA ALA A 28 9.86 -6.01 15.80
C ALA A 28 11.20 -5.73 15.09
N GLU A 29 11.15 -5.55 13.76
CA GLU A 29 12.33 -5.30 12.91
C GLU A 29 12.07 -4.13 11.96
N PHE A 30 13.13 -3.42 11.55
CA PHE A 30 13.04 -2.39 10.52
C PHE A 30 13.42 -2.93 9.13
N ASN A 31 12.84 -4.08 8.77
CA ASN A 31 13.14 -4.77 7.52
C ASN A 31 11.96 -4.67 6.54
N PRO A 32 12.08 -3.90 5.43
CA PRO A 32 11.01 -3.82 4.43
C PRO A 32 10.62 -5.18 3.84
N ARG A 33 11.49 -6.20 3.84
CA ARG A 33 11.15 -7.54 3.31
C ARG A 33 10.12 -8.27 4.17
N SER A 34 10.07 -8.03 5.48
CA SER A 34 9.12 -8.67 6.41
C SER A 34 7.79 -7.93 6.56
N SER A 35 7.63 -6.78 5.91
CA SER A 35 6.38 -6.01 5.92
C SER A 35 5.22 -6.71 5.18
N ARG A 36 3.98 -6.42 5.59
CA ARG A 36 2.73 -6.87 4.93
C ARG A 36 2.16 -5.83 3.95
N ILE A 37 2.94 -4.79 3.65
CA ILE A 37 2.67 -3.80 2.60
C ILE A 37 3.98 -3.55 1.85
N LYS A 38 3.95 -3.62 0.53
CA LYS A 38 5.11 -3.44 -0.36
C LYS A 38 4.88 -2.26 -1.27
N VAL A 39 5.86 -1.36 -1.38
CA VAL A 39 5.86 -0.31 -2.40
C VAL A 39 6.77 -0.78 -3.53
N VAL A 40 6.17 -1.11 -4.67
CA VAL A 40 6.90 -1.53 -5.87
C VAL A 40 7.09 -0.32 -6.76
N LEU A 41 8.33 -0.05 -7.16
CA LEU A 41 8.63 0.97 -8.17
C LEU A 41 8.57 0.29 -9.53
N VAL A 42 7.74 0.81 -10.43
CA VAL A 42 7.46 0.20 -11.73
C VAL A 42 7.80 1.17 -12.85
N ASP A 43 8.49 0.67 -13.87
CA ASP A 43 8.84 1.36 -15.13
C ASP A 43 9.58 2.71 -14.94
N ILE A 44 9.72 3.49 -16.03
CA ILE A 44 10.42 4.78 -16.06
C ILE A 44 9.51 5.80 -16.80
N PRO A 45 9.13 6.93 -16.19
CA PRO A 45 9.44 7.37 -14.83
C PRO A 45 8.85 6.41 -13.77
N GLU A 46 9.54 6.26 -12.64
CA GLU A 46 9.16 5.27 -11.61
C GLU A 46 7.77 5.59 -11.04
N ILE A 47 6.84 4.65 -11.20
CA ILE A 47 5.51 4.71 -10.62
C ILE A 47 5.51 3.87 -9.34
N PRO A 48 5.40 4.50 -8.15
CA PRO A 48 5.33 3.78 -6.90
C PRO A 48 3.94 3.20 -6.66
N VAL A 49 3.84 1.87 -6.58
CA VAL A 49 2.59 1.15 -6.33
C VAL A 49 2.63 0.48 -4.95
N PRO A 50 1.87 1.00 -3.96
CA PRO A 50 1.69 0.33 -2.69
C PRO A 50 0.71 -0.85 -2.81
N VAL A 51 1.14 -2.04 -2.37
CA VAL A 51 0.37 -3.28 -2.43
C VAL A 51 0.33 -3.93 -1.05
N LEU A 52 -0.87 -4.19 -0.52
CA LEU A 52 -1.05 -4.92 0.73
C LEU A 52 -1.07 -6.43 0.45
N THR A 53 -0.34 -7.20 1.25
CA THR A 53 -0.34 -8.67 1.12
C THR A 53 -1.58 -9.28 1.76
N GLU A 54 -1.92 -10.51 1.38
CA GLU A 54 -3.02 -11.25 2.00
C GLU A 54 -2.84 -11.46 3.51
N ALA A 55 -1.59 -11.54 3.97
CA ALA A 55 -1.24 -11.68 5.38
C ALA A 55 -1.47 -10.42 6.22
N CYS A 56 -1.92 -9.30 5.62
CA CYS A 56 -2.27 -8.10 6.37
C CYS A 56 -3.61 -8.26 7.11
N ASP A 57 -3.55 -8.10 8.43
CA ASP A 57 -4.68 -8.21 9.37
C ASP A 57 -5.11 -6.84 9.93
N TYR A 58 -4.69 -5.74 9.27
CA TYR A 58 -4.97 -4.37 9.67
C TYR A 58 -4.52 -4.00 11.09
N CYS A 59 -3.55 -4.73 11.67
CA CYS A 59 -3.07 -4.49 13.04
C CYS A 59 -4.23 -4.37 14.04
N PHE A 60 -5.22 -5.27 13.94
CA PHE A 60 -6.40 -5.31 14.81
C PHE A 60 -7.23 -4.01 14.84
N GLY A 61 -7.23 -3.28 13.72
CA GLY A 61 -8.04 -2.06 13.55
C GLY A 61 -7.27 -0.75 13.77
N ASN A 62 -5.97 -0.82 14.07
CA ASN A 62 -5.09 0.35 14.14
C ASN A 62 -3.86 0.19 13.23
N PRO A 63 -4.00 0.38 11.90
CA PRO A 63 -2.91 0.13 10.96
C PRO A 63 -1.79 1.17 11.07
N ALA A 64 -0.63 0.76 11.59
CA ALA A 64 0.55 1.64 11.74
C ALA A 64 1.09 2.19 10.40
N CYS A 65 0.86 1.50 9.29
CA CYS A 65 1.25 2.00 7.98
C CYS A 65 0.47 3.26 7.56
N VAL A 66 -0.80 3.38 7.99
CA VAL A 66 -1.65 4.53 7.65
C VAL A 66 -1.20 5.77 8.41
N SER A 67 -0.82 5.65 9.68
CA SER A 67 -0.39 6.80 10.51
C SER A 67 0.90 7.46 10.03
N VAL A 68 1.75 6.74 9.29
CA VAL A 68 3.01 7.27 8.74
C VAL A 68 2.90 7.73 7.29
N CYS A 69 1.75 7.53 6.64
CA CYS A 69 1.58 7.88 5.23
C CYS A 69 1.18 9.35 5.07
N LEU A 70 2.18 10.24 5.15
CA LEU A 70 1.98 11.68 4.97
C LEU A 70 1.22 12.08 3.69
N PRO A 71 1.50 11.49 2.50
CA PRO A 71 0.76 11.88 1.30
C PRO A 71 -0.67 11.30 1.24
N GLU A 72 -1.07 10.44 2.19
CA GLU A 72 -2.36 9.75 2.21
C GLU A 72 -2.60 8.80 1.02
N ALA A 73 -1.54 8.13 0.57
CA ALA A 73 -1.64 7.06 -0.42
C ALA A 73 -2.32 5.79 0.12
N ILE A 74 -2.40 5.65 1.45
CA ILE A 74 -3.16 4.61 2.13
C ILE A 74 -3.98 5.23 3.26
N VAL A 75 -5.28 4.94 3.31
CA VAL A 75 -6.20 5.55 4.26
C VAL A 75 -7.12 4.52 4.91
N TRP A 76 -7.40 4.70 6.19
CA TRP A 76 -8.29 3.81 6.96
C TRP A 76 -9.72 4.34 6.93
N LYS A 77 -10.61 3.67 6.18
CA LYS A 77 -11.99 4.14 5.96
C LYS A 77 -13.02 3.03 6.08
N ASP A 78 -14.24 3.41 6.43
CA ASP A 78 -15.41 2.53 6.36
C ASP A 78 -15.75 2.23 4.89
N MET A 79 -15.78 0.95 4.55
CA MET A 79 -16.12 0.47 3.21
C MET A 79 -17.21 -0.60 3.31
N GLU A 80 -18.00 -0.71 2.25
CA GLU A 80 -19.09 -1.69 2.16
C GLU A 80 -18.54 -3.12 1.95
N ALA A 81 -17.47 -3.24 1.18
CA ALA A 81 -16.78 -4.50 0.90
C ALA A 81 -15.26 -4.37 1.10
N ARG A 82 -14.59 -5.51 1.33
CA ARG A 82 -13.13 -5.59 1.38
C ARG A 82 -12.56 -5.27 -0.01
N PRO A 83 -11.67 -4.26 -0.14
CA PRO A 83 -11.06 -3.96 -1.43
C PRO A 83 -10.23 -5.14 -1.93
N PRO A 84 -10.16 -5.35 -3.26
CA PRO A 84 -9.31 -6.38 -3.82
C PRO A 84 -7.86 -6.14 -3.42
N ARG A 85 -7.16 -7.21 -3.06
CA ARG A 85 -5.75 -7.18 -2.72
C ARG A 85 -4.97 -7.83 -3.85
N PRO A 86 -4.43 -7.03 -4.78
CA PRO A 86 -3.64 -7.59 -5.86
C PRO A 86 -2.34 -8.19 -5.31
N LYS A 87 -1.78 -9.15 -6.04
CA LYS A 87 -0.46 -9.68 -5.74
C LYS A 87 0.59 -8.63 -6.05
N VAL A 88 1.72 -8.68 -5.34
CA VAL A 88 2.88 -7.81 -5.61
C VAL A 88 3.37 -7.93 -7.06
N SER A 89 3.24 -9.13 -7.67
CA SER A 89 3.54 -9.38 -9.08
C SER A 89 2.65 -8.60 -10.06
N GLU A 90 1.47 -8.16 -9.63
CA GLU A 90 0.50 -7.42 -10.44
C GLU A 90 0.70 -5.91 -10.36
N ALA A 91 1.66 -5.43 -9.57
CA ALA A 91 1.97 -4.00 -9.42
C ALA A 91 2.20 -3.30 -10.76
N LYS A 92 2.79 -4.00 -11.74
CA LYS A 92 3.01 -3.47 -13.08
C LYS A 92 1.70 -3.16 -13.82
N ALA A 93 0.72 -4.05 -13.74
CA ALA A 93 -0.58 -3.84 -14.36
C ALA A 93 -1.32 -2.65 -13.75
N ILE A 94 -1.20 -2.47 -12.42
CA ILE A 94 -1.79 -1.33 -11.70
C ILE A 94 -1.14 -0.01 -12.13
N ALA A 95 0.20 0.02 -12.22
CA ALA A 95 0.93 1.20 -12.67
C ALA A 95 0.54 1.60 -14.10
N HIS A 96 0.48 0.63 -15.02
CA HIS A 96 0.06 0.86 -16.40
C HIS A 96 -1.38 1.38 -16.48
N ALA A 97 -2.32 0.76 -15.76
CA ALA A 97 -3.72 1.19 -15.75
C ALA A 97 -3.89 2.62 -15.24
N TRP A 98 -3.14 3.00 -14.20
CA TRP A 98 -3.08 4.39 -13.74
C TRP A 98 -2.47 5.31 -14.80
N LEU A 99 -1.33 4.94 -15.40
CA LEU A 99 -0.66 5.75 -16.43
C LEU A 99 -1.58 6.00 -17.64
N GLU A 100 -2.29 4.98 -18.10
CA GLU A 100 -3.29 5.10 -19.17
C GLU A 100 -4.45 6.02 -18.79
N SER A 101 -4.82 6.08 -17.51
CA SER A 101 -5.89 6.97 -17.02
C SER A 101 -5.50 8.44 -16.99
N VAL A 102 -4.20 8.75 -16.84
CA VAL A 102 -3.69 10.13 -16.72
C VAL A 102 -2.99 10.66 -17.98
N SER A 103 -2.65 9.80 -18.92
CA SER A 103 -1.97 10.15 -20.19
C SER A 103 -2.92 10.54 -21.33
N ARG A 104 -4.21 10.74 -21.04
CA ARG A 104 -5.21 11.22 -22.00
C ARG A 104 -5.38 12.73 -21.94
#